data_AF-A0A820JQ39-F1
#
_entry.id   AF-A0A820JQ39-F1
#
_cell.length_a   1.000
_cell.length_b   1.000
_cell.length_c   1.000
_cell.angle_alpha   90.00
_cell.angle_beta   90.00
_cell.angle_gamma   90.00
#
_symmetry.space_group_name_H-M   'P 1'
#
loop_
_entity.id
_entity.type
_entity.pdbx_description
1 polymer ?
#
loop_
_entity_poly.entity_id
_entity_poly.type
_entity_poly.pdbx_seq_one_letter_code
_entity_poly.pdbx_strand_id
1 'polypeptide(L)'
;MASNEPSQNETKPVVNPPKKINHTWYQSESTVVVVVPIRNVQREQVHVDTTDKTLNVKIEIPSSDNGYNLEVDLAYPINSSRTDFKVNTANVEIRLYKTDAIQWTSLDAQHKPNIPPVNMNRAPNVQSVPPSYPSSSK
;
A
#
# COMPACT_ATOMS: atom_id res chain seq x y z
N MET A 1 -48.82 10.56 -13.05
CA MET A 1 -48.03 11.74 -12.60
C MET A 1 -47.20 11.30 -11.41
N ALA A 2 -45.89 11.46 -11.55
CA ALA A 2 -44.78 11.34 -10.59
C ALA A 2 -44.96 10.51 -9.30
N SER A 3 -44.32 9.34 -9.28
CA SER A 3 -43.73 8.75 -8.07
C SER A 3 -42.55 9.59 -7.63
N ASN A 4 -42.40 9.87 -6.32
CA ASN A 4 -41.09 10.15 -5.73
C ASN A 4 -41.14 9.90 -4.21
N GLU A 5 -40.45 8.85 -3.77
CA GLU A 5 -40.02 8.62 -2.38
C GLU A 5 -39.05 9.74 -1.92
N PRO A 6 -39.09 10.14 -0.64
CA PRO A 6 -38.03 10.93 -0.05
C PRO A 6 -36.83 10.07 0.39
N SER A 7 -35.66 10.64 0.16
CA SER A 7 -34.31 10.11 0.36
C SER A 7 -33.81 10.15 1.81
N GLN A 8 -32.84 9.26 2.09
CA GLN A 8 -31.66 9.41 2.98
C GLN A 8 -31.89 9.63 4.48
N ASN A 9 -31.28 8.79 5.33
CA ASN A 9 -29.88 8.96 5.76
C ASN A 9 -29.58 8.03 6.97
N GLU A 10 -29.02 6.85 6.73
CA GLU A 10 -28.50 6.00 7.82
C GLU A 10 -27.06 6.44 8.13
N THR A 11 -26.91 7.23 9.19
CA THR A 11 -25.62 7.61 9.79
C THR A 11 -24.88 6.37 10.27
N LYS A 12 -23.90 5.90 9.47
CA LYS A 12 -22.88 4.98 9.97
C LYS A 12 -22.03 5.72 11.02
N PRO A 13 -21.76 5.13 12.20
CA PRO A 13 -20.88 5.73 13.17
C PRO A 13 -19.47 5.81 12.56
N VAL A 14 -18.95 7.04 12.46
CA VAL A 14 -17.54 7.30 12.17
C VAL A 14 -16.75 6.87 13.41
N VAL A 15 -16.51 5.56 13.51
CA VAL A 15 -15.43 5.02 14.33
C VAL A 15 -14.17 5.49 13.63
N ASN A 16 -13.57 6.58 14.10
CA ASN A 16 -12.22 6.96 13.67
C ASN A 16 -11.36 5.72 13.92
N PRO A 17 -10.89 5.02 12.87
CA PRO A 17 -10.01 3.89 13.08
C PRO A 17 -8.77 4.42 13.82
N PRO A 18 -8.14 3.61 14.70
CA PRO A 18 -6.82 3.97 15.23
C PRO A 18 -5.99 4.40 14.02
N LYS A 19 -5.34 5.57 14.10
CA LYS A 19 -4.59 6.16 13.00
C LYS A 19 -3.51 5.17 12.56
N LYS A 20 -3.88 4.23 11.69
CA LYS A 20 -2.97 3.30 11.03
C LYS A 20 -2.06 4.20 10.22
N ILE A 21 -0.81 4.32 10.64
CA ILE A 21 0.18 5.10 9.91
C ILE A 21 0.27 4.44 8.53
N ASN A 22 -0.24 5.15 7.53
CA ASN A 22 -0.23 4.70 6.15
C ASN A 22 1.19 4.81 5.65
N HIS A 23 1.81 3.68 5.34
CA HIS A 23 3.09 3.66 4.66
C HIS A 23 2.87 3.89 3.16
N THR A 24 3.84 4.51 2.51
CA THR A 24 3.90 4.67 1.06
C THR A 24 5.12 3.89 0.56
N TRP A 25 5.14 3.47 -0.68
CA TRP A 25 6.33 2.86 -1.27
C TRP A 25 6.49 3.32 -2.71
N TYR A 26 7.74 3.33 -3.17
CA TYR A 26 8.11 3.56 -4.55
C TYR A 26 9.24 2.62 -4.94
N GLN A 27 9.50 2.47 -6.23
CA GLN A 27 10.58 1.60 -6.70
C GLN A 27 11.38 2.26 -7.81
N SER A 28 12.60 1.77 -7.95
CA SER A 28 13.45 1.97 -9.12
C SER A 28 13.65 0.63 -9.83
N GLU A 29 14.52 0.60 -10.83
CA GLU A 29 14.82 -0.60 -11.62
C GLU A 29 15.26 -1.78 -10.73
N SER A 30 16.13 -1.52 -9.75
CA SER A 30 16.72 -2.56 -8.89
C SER A 30 16.47 -2.37 -7.39
N THR A 31 15.70 -1.36 -6.99
CA THR A 31 15.46 -1.06 -5.56
C THR A 31 14.00 -0.75 -5.30
N VAL A 32 13.55 -1.04 -4.09
CA VAL A 32 12.23 -0.69 -3.56
C VAL A 32 12.45 0.13 -2.30
N VAL A 33 11.77 1.26 -2.18
CA VAL A 33 11.85 2.13 -1.01
C VAL A 33 10.48 2.23 -0.35
N VAL A 34 10.41 1.83 0.91
CA VAL A 34 9.22 1.94 1.74
C VAL A 34 9.38 3.15 2.65
N VAL A 35 8.42 4.06 2.62
CA VAL A 35 8.39 5.29 3.40
C VAL A 35 7.30 5.20 4.45
N VAL A 36 7.69 5.25 5.71
CA VAL A 36 6.78 5.33 6.85
C VAL A 36 6.77 6.79 7.34
N PRO A 37 5.67 7.55 7.18
CA PRO A 37 5.59 8.94 7.59
C PRO A 37 5.36 9.04 9.10
N ILE A 38 6.44 8.86 9.85
CA ILE A 38 6.47 8.89 11.31
C ILE A 38 7.41 10.01 11.77
N ARG A 39 6.93 10.82 12.71
CA ARG A 39 7.67 11.99 13.21
C ARG A 39 8.30 11.69 14.55
N ASN A 40 9.42 12.37 14.83
CA ASN A 40 10.07 12.35 16.14
C ASN A 40 10.54 10.95 16.57
N VAL A 41 11.11 10.19 15.63
CA VAL A 41 11.73 8.89 15.88
C VAL A 41 13.22 8.97 15.58
N GLN A 42 14.01 8.29 16.39
CA GLN A 42 15.45 8.17 16.19
C GLN A 42 15.81 6.80 15.60
N ARG A 43 16.98 6.71 14.98
CA ARG A 43 17.51 5.44 14.44
C ARG A 43 17.62 4.32 15.48
N GLU A 44 17.77 4.67 16.75
CA GLU A 44 17.88 3.70 17.85
C GLU A 44 16.53 3.07 18.20
N GLN A 45 15.44 3.74 17.86
CA GLN A 45 14.07 3.29 18.13
C GLN A 45 13.47 2.53 16.95
N VAL A 46 14.16 2.50 15.82
CA VAL A 46 13.73 1.85 14.58
C VAL A 46 14.47 0.53 14.44
N HIS A 47 13.75 -0.56 14.56
CA HIS A 47 14.21 -1.91 14.29
C HIS A 47 13.66 -2.33 12.93
N VAL A 48 14.55 -2.61 11.99
CA VAL A 48 14.21 -3.12 10.67
C VAL A 48 14.77 -4.52 10.54
N ASP A 49 13.88 -5.49 10.48
CA ASP A 49 14.19 -6.90 10.23
C ASP A 49 13.74 -7.25 8.82
N THR A 50 14.70 -7.54 7.96
CA THR A 50 14.42 -7.96 6.58
C THR A 50 14.94 -9.35 6.30
N THR A 51 14.07 -10.21 5.79
CA THR A 51 14.41 -11.57 5.32
C THR A 51 14.35 -11.58 3.79
N ASP A 52 14.47 -12.75 3.15
CA ASP A 52 14.42 -12.88 1.70
C ASP A 52 13.14 -12.33 1.08
N LYS A 53 11.97 -12.46 1.74
CA LYS A 53 10.66 -12.06 1.19
C LYS A 53 9.77 -11.34 2.19
N THR A 54 10.30 -10.91 3.32
CA THR A 54 9.47 -10.28 4.36
C THR A 54 10.22 -9.09 4.94
N LEU A 55 9.50 -7.99 5.10
CA LEU A 55 9.94 -6.78 5.76
C LEU A 55 9.15 -6.62 7.05
N ASN A 56 9.84 -6.61 8.18
CA ASN A 56 9.29 -6.27 9.48
C ASN A 56 9.97 -4.99 9.99
N VAL A 57 9.18 -3.98 10.33
CA VAL A 57 9.66 -2.70 10.83
C VAL A 57 8.94 -2.42 12.14
N LYS A 58 9.70 -2.39 13.22
CA LYS A 58 9.24 -2.02 14.56
C LYS A 58 9.81 -0.67 14.91
N ILE A 59 8.96 0.26 15.31
CA ILE A 59 9.34 1.62 15.69
C ILE A 59 8.77 1.90 17.06
N GLU A 60 9.65 2.10 18.03
CA GLU A 60 9.27 2.48 19.39
C GLU A 60 9.02 3.99 19.44
N ILE A 61 7.76 4.38 19.64
CA ILE A 61 7.36 5.79 19.65
C ILE A 61 7.10 6.18 21.10
N PRO A 62 7.86 7.11 21.71
CA PRO A 62 7.62 7.52 23.09
C PRO A 62 6.28 8.26 23.25
N SER A 63 5.74 8.81 22.15
CA SER A 63 4.46 9.52 22.10
C SER A 63 3.24 8.64 21.89
N SER A 64 3.42 7.34 21.63
CA SER A 64 2.33 6.38 21.41
C SER A 64 2.51 5.22 22.37
N ASP A 65 1.50 4.96 23.22
CA ASP A 65 1.51 3.84 24.18
C ASP A 65 1.78 2.47 23.51
N ASN A 66 1.46 2.37 22.22
CA ASN A 66 1.77 1.21 21.39
C ASN A 66 2.74 1.66 20.28
N GLY A 67 3.92 1.04 20.22
CA GLY A 67 4.87 1.23 19.12
C GLY A 67 4.26 0.89 17.76
N TYR A 68 4.87 1.36 16.69
CA TYR A 68 4.44 1.05 15.33
C TYR A 68 5.12 -0.21 14.82
N ASN A 69 4.35 -1.23 14.48
CA ASN A 69 4.85 -2.44 13.82
C ASN A 69 4.23 -2.55 12.41
N LEU A 70 5.09 -2.58 11.41
CA LEU A 70 4.74 -2.79 10.01
C LEU A 70 5.35 -4.11 9.56
N GLU A 71 4.49 -5.04 9.19
CA GLU A 71 4.89 -6.32 8.61
C GLU A 71 4.34 -6.39 7.19
N VAL A 72 5.23 -6.66 6.24
CA VAL A 72 4.92 -6.70 4.81
C VAL A 72 5.58 -7.93 4.20
N ASP A 73 4.76 -8.85 3.68
CA ASP A 73 5.24 -9.94 2.84
C ASP A 73 5.48 -9.43 1.44
N LEU A 74 6.74 -9.33 1.05
CA LEU A 74 7.17 -8.79 -0.23
C LEU A 74 6.76 -9.72 -1.38
N ALA A 75 6.30 -9.12 -2.49
CA ALA A 75 5.91 -9.87 -3.69
C ALA A 75 7.07 -10.69 -4.29
N TYR A 76 8.30 -10.18 -4.16
CA TYR A 76 9.50 -10.77 -4.74
C TYR A 76 10.66 -10.77 -3.75
N PRO A 77 11.66 -11.65 -3.96
CA PRO A 77 12.79 -11.74 -3.06
C PRO A 77 13.72 -10.51 -3.14
N ILE A 78 14.27 -10.14 -1.99
CA ILE A 78 15.22 -9.04 -1.81
C ILE A 78 16.53 -9.55 -1.22
N ASN A 79 17.56 -8.72 -1.33
CA ASN A 79 18.86 -8.94 -0.73
C ASN A 79 18.92 -8.26 0.65
N SER A 80 18.60 -9.00 1.71
CA SER A 80 18.66 -8.52 3.10
C SER A 80 20.02 -7.93 3.48
N SER A 81 21.12 -8.44 2.91
CA SER A 81 22.47 -7.97 3.22
C SER A 81 22.81 -6.60 2.62
N ARG A 82 22.11 -6.20 1.55
CA ARG A 82 22.27 -4.87 0.94
C ARG A 82 21.20 -3.88 1.39
N THR A 83 20.11 -4.35 1.99
CA THR A 83 19.04 -3.50 2.52
C THR A 83 19.60 -2.45 3.47
N ASP A 84 19.10 -1.23 3.33
CA ASP A 84 19.55 -0.08 4.11
C ASP A 84 18.33 0.71 4.58
N PHE A 85 18.43 1.45 5.67
CA PHE A 85 17.34 2.30 6.13
C PHE A 85 17.86 3.66 6.58
N LYS A 86 17.06 4.69 6.33
CA LYS A 86 17.36 6.07 6.65
C LYS A 86 16.23 6.62 7.51
N VAL A 87 16.60 7.12 8.68
CA VAL A 87 15.66 7.81 9.56
C VAL A 87 15.79 9.32 9.32
N ASN A 88 14.64 9.95 9.08
CA ASN A 88 14.50 11.38 8.94
C ASN A 88 13.56 11.90 10.05
N THR A 89 13.55 13.21 10.28
CA THR A 89 12.71 13.84 11.31
C THR A 89 11.21 13.65 11.04
N ALA A 90 10.83 13.54 9.75
CA ALA A 90 9.44 13.45 9.31
C ALA A 90 9.02 12.06 8.80
N ASN A 91 9.97 11.18 8.49
CA ASN A 91 9.72 9.86 7.93
C ASN A 91 10.88 8.89 8.15
N VAL A 92 10.61 7.61 7.99
CA VAL A 92 11.61 6.54 7.94
C VAL A 92 11.54 5.92 6.55
N GLU A 93 12.67 5.90 5.85
CA GLU A 93 12.80 5.34 4.52
C GLU A 93 13.59 4.03 4.59
N ILE A 94 12.98 2.92 4.19
CA ILE A 94 13.61 1.60 4.15
C ILE A 94 13.86 1.26 2.69
N ARG A 95 15.13 1.12 2.31
CA ARG A 95 15.56 0.81 0.95
C ARG A 95 15.95 -0.66 0.85
N LEU A 96 15.10 -1.43 0.19
CA LEU A 96 15.26 -2.84 -0.13
C LEU A 96 15.93 -2.97 -1.50
N TYR A 97 16.94 -3.81 -1.60
CA TYR A 97 17.57 -4.13 -2.89
C TYR A 97 16.94 -5.39 -3.45
N LYS A 98 16.45 -5.33 -4.68
CA LYS A 98 15.84 -6.48 -5.34
C LYS A 98 16.94 -7.49 -5.69
N THR A 99 16.66 -8.78 -5.53
CA THR A 99 17.56 -9.85 -6.01
C THR A 99 17.48 -9.95 -7.53
N ASP A 100 16.28 -9.81 -8.07
CA ASP A 100 16.00 -9.81 -9.51
C ASP A 100 15.61 -8.40 -9.98
N ALA A 101 16.11 -7.99 -11.14
CA ALA A 101 15.79 -6.68 -11.76
C ALA A 101 14.39 -6.68 -12.41
N ILE A 102 13.38 -6.93 -11.60
CA ILE A 102 11.96 -7.02 -12.00
C ILE A 102 11.16 -5.85 -11.44
N GLN A 103 10.14 -5.45 -12.20
CA GLN A 103 9.16 -4.44 -11.80
C GLN A 103 8.14 -5.06 -10.87
N TRP A 104 7.98 -4.50 -9.67
CA TRP A 104 7.02 -4.98 -8.69
C TRP A 104 5.66 -4.36 -8.97
N THR A 105 4.64 -5.16 -9.29
CA THR A 105 3.28 -4.62 -9.48
C THR A 105 2.66 -4.16 -8.17
N SER A 106 3.05 -4.82 -7.07
CA SER A 106 2.62 -4.53 -5.69
C SER A 106 3.81 -4.66 -4.75
N LEU A 107 3.82 -3.91 -3.64
CA LEU A 107 4.82 -4.10 -2.59
C LEU A 107 4.68 -5.48 -1.97
N ASP A 108 3.44 -5.85 -1.68
CA ASP A 108 3.14 -7.04 -0.92
C ASP A 108 2.50 -8.15 -1.77
N ALA A 109 2.78 -9.39 -1.41
CA ALA A 109 2.28 -10.59 -2.09
C ALA A 109 0.79 -10.88 -1.77
N GLN A 110 0.29 -10.38 -0.64
CA GLN A 110 -1.02 -10.72 -0.11
C GLN A 110 -2.14 -9.80 -0.58
N HIS A 111 -1.83 -8.60 -1.07
CA HIS A 111 -2.76 -7.65 -1.67
C HIS A 111 -3.10 -8.09 -3.10
N LYS A 112 -3.56 -9.35 -3.22
CA LYS A 112 -4.66 -9.61 -4.14
C LYS A 112 -5.78 -8.69 -3.66
N PRO A 113 -6.26 -7.75 -4.49
CA PRO A 113 -7.49 -7.07 -4.11
C PRO A 113 -8.49 -8.17 -3.77
N ASN A 114 -9.09 -8.11 -2.58
CA ASN A 114 -10.32 -8.82 -2.31
C ASN A 114 -11.38 -8.17 -3.20
N ILE A 115 -11.27 -8.42 -4.51
CA ILE A 115 -12.38 -8.28 -5.42
C ILE A 115 -13.32 -9.36 -4.88
N PRO A 116 -14.47 -9.03 -4.27
CA PRO A 116 -15.49 -10.05 -4.10
C PRO A 116 -15.65 -10.71 -5.48
N PRO A 117 -15.75 -12.04 -5.60
CA PRO A 117 -15.98 -12.67 -6.88
C PRO A 117 -17.20 -11.97 -7.48
N VAL A 118 -16.97 -11.13 -8.51
CA VAL A 118 -18.07 -10.54 -9.24
C VAL A 118 -18.72 -11.75 -9.87
N ASN A 119 -19.88 -12.13 -9.32
CA ASN A 119 -20.66 -13.22 -9.84
C ASN A 119 -20.89 -12.90 -11.31
N MET A 120 -20.17 -13.59 -12.19
CA MET A 120 -20.30 -13.47 -13.64
C MET A 120 -21.57 -14.22 -14.06
N ASN A 121 -22.71 -13.89 -13.45
CA ASN A 121 -24.02 -14.25 -13.93
C ASN A 121 -24.53 -13.08 -14.75
N ARG A 122 -23.90 -12.85 -15.91
CA ARG A 122 -24.55 -12.14 -17.00
C ARG A 122 -24.50 -13.01 -18.24
N ALA A 123 -25.65 -13.63 -18.48
CA ALA A 123 -26.05 -14.25 -19.74
C ALA A 123 -25.77 -13.32 -20.94
N PRO A 124 -25.63 -13.86 -22.16
CA PRO A 124 -25.09 -13.14 -23.30
C PRO A 124 -26.15 -12.20 -23.86
N ASN A 125 -25.83 -10.91 -24.02
CA ASN A 125 -26.41 -10.16 -25.13
C ASN A 125 -25.65 -8.85 -25.45
N VAL A 126 -25.29 -8.75 -26.73
CA VAL A 126 -25.21 -7.58 -27.61
C VAL A 126 -24.16 -6.46 -27.44
N GLN A 127 -23.38 -6.36 -28.52
CA GLN A 127 -23.02 -5.15 -29.28
C GLN A 127 -21.69 -4.47 -28.96
N SER A 128 -20.71 -4.88 -29.75
CA SER A 128 -19.45 -4.22 -30.07
C SER A 128 -19.66 -2.78 -30.51
N VAL A 129 -19.17 -1.82 -29.73
CA VAL A 129 -18.74 -0.52 -30.25
C VAL A 129 -17.28 -0.32 -29.84
N PRO A 130 -16.35 -0.05 -30.77
CA PRO A 130 -14.96 0.20 -30.42
C PRO A 130 -14.84 1.57 -29.73
N PRO A 131 -13.93 1.72 -28.74
CA PRO A 131 -13.70 3.02 -28.13
C PRO A 131 -13.05 3.97 -29.14
N SER A 132 -13.82 4.95 -29.61
CA SER A 132 -13.30 6.08 -30.38
C SER A 132 -12.48 6.96 -29.44
N TYR A 133 -11.16 7.02 -29.65
CA TYR A 133 -10.26 7.93 -28.95
C TYR A 133 -10.47 9.38 -29.45
N PRO A 134 -10.49 10.40 -28.57
CA PRO A 134 -10.32 11.77 -29.02
C PRO A 134 -8.83 11.97 -29.38
N SER A 135 -8.53 11.94 -30.67
CA SER A 135 -7.25 12.39 -31.18
C SER A 135 -7.15 13.90 -31.01
N SER A 136 -6.22 14.33 -30.16
CA SER A 136 -5.75 15.70 -30.13
C SER A 136 -4.96 15.97 -31.42
N SER A 137 -5.57 16.64 -32.40
CA SER A 137 -4.85 17.43 -33.40
C SER A 137 -5.76 18.34 -34.23
N LYS A 138 -5.45 19.65 -34.08
CA LYS A 138 -5.77 20.84 -34.88
C LYS A 138 -7.18 21.41 -34.85
#